data_AF-A0A948EUU0-F1
#
_entry.id   AF-A0A948EUU0-F1
#
_cell.length_a   1.000
_cell.length_b   1.000
_cell.length_c   1.000
_cell.angle_alpha   90.00
_cell.angle_beta   90.00
_cell.angle_gamma   90.00
#
_symmetry.space_group_name_H-M   'P 1'
#
loop_
_entity.id
_entity.type
_entity.pdbx_description
1 polymer ?
#
loop_
_entity_poly.entity_id
_entity_poly.type
_entity_poly.pdbx_seq_one_letter_code
_entity_poly.pdbx_strand_id
1 'polypeptide(L)'
;MSDSKPPSIPIIKDAGSDAEQSLYAVHEKIYPRAVTGLFNYWRIALVVVTQAIFYGLPWVNWNDRQAVLFDLGARKFYLFDL
;
A
#
# COMPACT_ATOMS: atom_id res chain seq x y z
N MET A 1 2.06 -18.86 -72.33
CA MET A 1 2.21 -18.49 -70.90
C MET A 1 0.96 -17.70 -70.52
N SER A 2 -0.06 -18.38 -70.03
CA SER A 2 -1.35 -17.78 -69.65
C SER A 2 -1.40 -17.68 -68.13
N ASP A 3 -1.04 -16.50 -67.59
CA ASP A 3 -1.07 -16.22 -66.15
C ASP A 3 -2.50 -15.96 -65.70
N SER A 4 -3.21 -17.01 -65.25
CA SER A 4 -4.48 -16.87 -64.55
C SER A 4 -4.22 -16.48 -63.10
N LYS A 5 -4.40 -15.20 -62.78
CA LYS A 5 -4.35 -14.66 -61.41
C LYS A 5 -5.33 -15.44 -60.51
N PRO A 6 -4.88 -15.98 -59.36
CA PRO A 6 -5.75 -16.77 -58.50
C PRO A 6 -6.87 -15.91 -57.90
N PRO A 7 -8.07 -16.47 -57.67
CA PRO A 7 -9.20 -15.72 -57.12
C PRO A 7 -8.88 -15.28 -55.68
N SER A 8 -9.04 -13.98 -55.43
CA SER A 8 -8.94 -13.39 -54.09
C SER A 8 -10.18 -13.77 -53.28
N ILE A 9 -10.03 -14.75 -52.39
CA ILE A 9 -11.07 -15.16 -51.44
C ILE A 9 -11.22 -14.02 -50.40
N PRO A 10 -12.41 -13.41 -50.25
CA PRO A 10 -12.62 -12.48 -49.15
C PRO A 10 -12.54 -13.26 -47.84
N ILE A 11 -11.67 -12.81 -46.92
CA ILE A 11 -11.66 -13.28 -45.53
C ILE A 11 -13.00 -12.83 -44.93
N ILE A 12 -13.94 -13.75 -44.83
CA ILE A 12 -15.16 -13.53 -44.07
C ILE A 12 -14.70 -13.46 -42.61
N LYS A 13 -14.83 -12.27 -42.00
CA LYS A 13 -14.68 -12.14 -40.55
C LYS A 13 -15.77 -13.00 -39.91
N ASP A 14 -15.39 -14.17 -39.40
CA ASP A 14 -16.29 -14.97 -38.58
C ASP A 14 -16.65 -14.17 -37.33
N ALA A 15 -17.94 -13.90 -37.14
CA ALA A 15 -18.48 -13.16 -36.00
C ALA A 15 -18.10 -13.77 -34.63
N GLY A 16 -17.56 -15.00 -34.61
CA GLY A 16 -17.01 -15.66 -33.42
C GLY A 16 -15.66 -15.11 -32.95
N SER A 17 -14.79 -14.58 -33.83
CA SER A 17 -13.47 -14.10 -33.39
C SER A 17 -13.53 -12.75 -32.66
N ASP A 18 -14.48 -11.90 -33.05
CA ASP A 18 -14.71 -10.61 -32.39
C ASP A 18 -15.35 -10.82 -31.00
N ALA A 19 -16.12 -11.90 -30.81
CA ALA A 19 -16.72 -12.26 -29.53
C ALA A 19 -15.68 -12.80 -28.52
N GLU A 20 -14.69 -13.59 -28.94
CA GLU A 20 -13.63 -14.09 -28.06
C GLU A 20 -12.68 -12.97 -27.58
N GLN A 21 -12.43 -11.94 -28.40
CA GLN A 21 -11.64 -10.76 -27.99
C GLN A 21 -12.41 -9.85 -27.02
N SER A 22 -13.75 -9.87 -27.04
CA SER A 22 -14.60 -9.02 -26.18
C SER A 22 -14.63 -9.45 -24.71
N LEU A 23 -14.22 -10.68 -24.39
CA LEU A 23 -14.24 -11.22 -23.02
C LEU A 23 -13.03 -10.83 -22.18
N TYR A 24 -11.98 -10.28 -22.78
CA TYR A 24 -10.84 -9.70 -22.05
C TYR A 24 -11.00 -8.18 -21.98
N ALA A 25 -11.77 -7.71 -20.99
CA ALA A 25 -11.79 -6.29 -20.66
C ALA A 25 -10.38 -5.85 -20.20
N VAL A 26 -9.81 -4.86 -20.87
CA VAL A 26 -8.51 -4.27 -20.49
C VAL A 26 -8.63 -3.68 -19.09
N HIS A 27 -7.77 -4.13 -18.17
CA HIS A 27 -7.74 -3.63 -16.79
C HIS A 27 -7.49 -2.11 -16.78
N GLU A 28 -8.48 -1.35 -16.33
CA GLU A 28 -8.35 0.09 -16.19
C GLU A 28 -7.38 0.39 -15.03
N LYS A 29 -6.31 1.15 -15.32
CA LYS A 29 -5.33 1.51 -14.30
C LYS A 29 -5.96 2.49 -13.31
N ILE A 30 -6.15 2.03 -12.07
CA ILE A 30 -6.59 2.89 -10.98
C ILE A 30 -5.40 3.70 -10.49
N TYR A 31 -5.48 5.03 -10.66
CA TYR A 31 -4.49 5.95 -10.12
C TYR A 31 -4.92 6.44 -8.73
N PRO A 32 -4.07 6.33 -7.70
CA PRO A 32 -4.36 6.89 -6.40
C PRO A 32 -4.47 8.42 -6.50
N ARG A 33 -5.56 8.99 -5.98
CA ARG A 33 -5.74 10.44 -5.87
C ARG A 33 -5.20 10.93 -4.53
N ALA A 34 -4.53 12.08 -4.55
CA ALA A 34 -4.06 12.71 -3.32
C ALA A 34 -5.24 13.07 -2.42
N VAL A 35 -5.19 12.67 -1.15
CA VAL A 35 -6.21 12.97 -0.15
C VAL A 35 -5.75 14.19 0.66
N THR A 36 -6.48 15.28 0.57
CA THR A 36 -6.24 16.51 1.35
C THR A 36 -7.36 16.73 2.36
N GLY A 37 -7.05 17.44 3.45
CA GLY A 37 -8.04 17.84 4.45
C GLY A 37 -7.69 17.41 5.87
N LEU A 38 -8.48 17.92 6.82
CA LEU A 38 -8.22 17.83 8.25
C LEU A 38 -8.06 16.37 8.75
N PHE A 39 -8.91 15.46 8.28
CA PHE A 39 -8.86 14.05 8.70
C PHE A 39 -7.58 13.33 8.27
N ASN A 40 -7.05 13.62 7.07
CA ASN A 40 -5.79 13.03 6.62
C ASN A 40 -4.61 13.50 7.50
N TYR A 41 -4.61 14.78 7.90
CA TYR A 41 -3.62 15.30 8.84
C TYR A 41 -3.73 14.63 10.21
N TRP A 42 -4.94 14.45 10.76
CA TRP A 42 -5.15 13.74 12.03
C TRP A 42 -4.67 12.30 12.00
N ARG A 43 -4.94 11.58 10.90
CA ARG A 43 -4.45 10.21 10.72
C ARG A 43 -2.94 10.15 10.84
N ILE A 44 -2.23 11.03 10.11
CA ILE A 44 -0.77 11.07 10.13
C ILE A 44 -0.26 11.55 11.49
N ALA A 45 -0.90 12.56 12.10
CA ALA A 45 -0.53 13.06 13.41
C ALA A 45 -0.62 11.97 14.49
N LEU A 46 -1.69 11.16 14.51
CA LEU A 46 -1.83 10.04 15.45
C LEU A 46 -0.72 8.99 15.26
N VAL A 47 -0.35 8.67 14.01
CA VAL A 47 0.76 7.77 13.73
C VAL A 47 2.07 8.36 14.27
N VAL A 48 2.35 9.62 13.98
CA VAL A 48 3.59 10.29 14.46
C VAL A 48 3.62 10.37 15.99
N VAL A 49 2.50 10.74 16.63
CA VAL A 49 2.40 10.86 18.09
C VAL A 49 2.65 9.52 18.76
N THR A 50 1.97 8.46 18.32
CA THR A 50 2.16 7.12 18.88
C THR A 50 3.58 6.62 18.66
N GLN A 51 4.18 6.92 17.51
CA GLN A 51 5.55 6.55 17.21
C GLN A 51 6.56 7.30 18.07
N ALA A 52 6.33 8.60 18.29
CA ALA A 52 7.14 9.44 19.17
C ALA A 52 7.05 8.97 20.63
N ILE A 53 5.86 8.54 21.09
CA ILE A 53 5.71 7.96 22.42
C ILE A 53 6.47 6.64 22.51
N PHE A 54 6.25 5.71 21.59
CA PHE A 54 6.90 4.40 21.62
C PHE A 54 8.43 4.47 21.60
N TYR A 55 8.99 5.30 20.71
CA TYR A 55 10.43 5.48 20.62
C TYR A 55 10.99 6.50 21.61
N GLY A 56 10.20 7.41 22.14
CA GLY A 56 10.66 8.43 23.08
C GLY A 56 10.66 7.95 24.52
N LEU A 57 9.61 7.22 24.93
CA LEU A 57 9.40 6.76 26.31
C LEU A 57 10.62 6.11 26.96
N PRO A 58 11.33 5.16 26.34
CA PRO A 58 12.49 4.55 26.99
C PRO A 58 13.65 5.52 27.19
N TRP A 59 13.75 6.65 26.48
CA TRP A 59 14.80 7.65 26.69
C TRP A 59 14.40 8.81 27.60
N VAL A 60 13.15 8.84 28.08
CA VAL A 60 12.72 9.86 29.04
C VAL A 60 13.33 9.56 30.41
N ASN A 61 14.00 10.57 30.98
CA ASN A 61 14.42 10.54 32.38
C ASN A 61 13.35 11.18 33.26
N TRP A 62 13.10 10.57 34.42
CA TRP A 62 12.11 10.94 35.42
C TRP A 62 12.77 10.88 36.80
N ASN A 63 12.89 12.01 37.50
CA ASN A 63 13.52 12.10 38.82
C ASN A 63 14.92 11.43 38.88
N ASP A 64 15.81 11.82 37.96
CA ASP A 64 17.20 11.31 37.82
C ASP A 64 17.34 9.81 37.46
N ARG A 65 16.24 9.13 37.09
CA ARG A 65 16.27 7.75 36.59
C ARG A 65 15.43 7.57 35.32
N GLN A 66 15.69 6.54 34.55
CA GLN A 66 14.93 6.25 33.33
C GLN A 66 13.46 5.95 33.64
N ALA A 67 12.53 6.53 32.89
CA ALA A 67 11.09 6.40 33.12
C ALA A 67 10.59 4.95 32.89
N VAL A 68 11.20 4.23 31.94
CA VAL A 68 10.95 2.81 31.68
C VAL A 68 12.29 2.08 31.81
N LEU A 69 12.53 1.46 32.96
CA LEU A 69 13.75 0.72 33.26
C LEU A 69 13.43 -0.76 33.50
N PHE A 70 14.05 -1.64 32.72
CA PHE A 70 13.88 -3.08 32.84
C PHE A 70 15.15 -3.71 33.43
N ASP A 71 15.09 -4.09 34.70
CA ASP A 71 16.16 -4.81 35.38
C ASP A 71 15.92 -6.32 35.24
N LEU A 72 16.62 -6.93 34.29
CA LEU A 72 16.51 -8.36 34.00
C LEU A 72 17.23 -9.23 35.05
N GLY A 73 18.24 -8.68 35.73
CA GLY A 73 18.99 -9.39 36.77
C GLY A 73 18.13 -9.60 38.02
N ALA A 74 17.49 -8.53 38.49
CA ALA A 74 16.57 -8.58 39.62
C ALA A 74 15.14 -9.02 39.23
N ARG A 75 14.85 -9.16 37.93
CA ARG A 75 13.50 -9.41 37.38
C ARG A 75 12.49 -8.35 37.83
N LYS A 76 12.92 -7.09 37.81
CA LYS A 76 12.10 -5.93 38.21
C LYS A 76 11.88 -5.04 37.00
N PHE A 77 10.67 -4.52 36.91
CA PHE A 77 10.27 -3.58 35.87
C PHE A 77 9.85 -2.30 36.57
N TYR A 78 10.56 -1.21 36.30
CA TYR A 78 10.28 0.10 36.87
C TYR A 78 9.61 0.95 35.79
N LEU A 79 8.40 1.42 36.10
CA LEU A 79 7.59 2.24 35.20
C LEU A 79 7.18 3.51 35.95
N PHE A 80 7.67 4.66 35.53
CA PHE A 80 7.24 5.99 36.02
C PHE A 80 7.14 6.13 37.54
N ASP A 81 8.25 5.89 38.23
CA ASP A 81 8.35 6.00 39.69
C ASP A 81 7.48 5.03 40.52
N LEU A 82 6.86 4.02 39.88
CA LEU A 82 6.01 3.00 40.51
C LEU A 82 6.68 1.61 40.58
#